data_AF-A0A7Y2PLT1-F1
#
_entry.id   AF-A0A7Y2PLT1-F1
#
_cell.length_a   1.000
_cell.length_b   1.000
_cell.length_c   1.000
_cell.angle_alpha   90.00
_cell.angle_beta   90.00
_cell.angle_gamma   90.00
#
_symmetry.space_group_name_H-M   'P 1'
#
loop_
_entity.id
_entity.type
_entity.pdbx_description
1 polymer ?
#
loop_
_entity_poly.entity_id
_entity_poly.type
_entity_poly.pdbx_seq_one_letter_code
_entity_poly.pdbx_strand_id
1 'polypeptide(L)'
;MIYDVKIFLSTPIAFQTKKKIQPIHFDGLLTALAVFKDGILDNPIPQSASEVNLPLARVGSEKKIWKASCMKIDPLKSKVYRDIWTGSTSWVDFIPFKGTLNPTSGIFRAKAGILMLLVTPYIQFYFDTDNINEVIRLLDDLTHVGSRVSAGYGEVKNIEIRKCKNDYTLIDENGYIARHIPVTELQEKNDPRWNIDFVAYKPPYYFYPFFDMCYVPPIERYWPHKKPEDTIQQILNKINEKKAGVSND
;
A
#
# COMPACT_ATOMS: atom_id res chain seq x y z
N MET A 1 22.33 0.91 7.85
CA MET A 1 22.20 -0.57 8.02
C MET A 1 20.86 -1.00 7.46
N ILE A 2 20.79 -2.14 6.76
CA ILE A 2 19.54 -2.60 6.14
C ILE A 2 18.72 -3.47 7.08
N TYR A 3 17.42 -3.22 7.12
CA TYR A 3 16.43 -3.99 7.87
C TYR A 3 15.26 -4.37 6.97
N ASP A 4 14.62 -5.50 7.28
CA ASP A 4 13.26 -5.79 6.83
C ASP A 4 12.28 -5.64 8.00
N VAL A 5 11.09 -5.14 7.70
CA VAL A 5 9.99 -5.06 8.64
C VAL A 5 8.76 -5.75 8.06
N LYS A 6 8.14 -6.61 8.85
CA LYS A 6 6.84 -7.22 8.56
C LYS A 6 5.81 -6.69 9.52
N ILE A 7 4.76 -6.10 8.97
CA ILE A 7 3.60 -5.61 9.72
C ILE A 7 2.49 -6.63 9.51
N PHE A 8 2.19 -7.40 10.56
CA PHE A 8 1.11 -8.37 10.57
C PHE A 8 -0.22 -7.68 10.84
N LEU A 9 -1.27 -8.13 10.17
CA LEU A 9 -2.57 -7.45 10.18
C LEU A 9 -3.64 -8.33 10.84
N SER A 10 -4.50 -7.70 11.64
CA SER A 10 -5.71 -8.32 12.22
C SER A 10 -6.91 -8.16 11.28
N THR A 11 -6.98 -7.04 10.54
CA THR A 11 -8.07 -6.73 9.62
C THR A 11 -7.55 -6.37 8.21
N PRO A 12 -8.39 -6.45 7.17
CA PRO A 12 -7.97 -6.15 5.80
C PRO A 12 -7.59 -4.67 5.63
N ILE A 13 -6.63 -4.37 4.75
CA ILE A 13 -6.30 -2.99 4.38
C ILE A 13 -7.35 -2.48 3.39
N ALA A 14 -8.03 -1.38 3.73
CA ALA A 14 -8.96 -0.75 2.81
C ALA A 14 -8.26 0.29 1.92
N PHE A 15 -8.55 0.24 0.62
CA PHE A 15 -8.13 1.18 -0.41
C PHE A 15 -9.35 1.89 -1.02
N GLN A 16 -9.17 3.15 -1.40
CA GLN A 16 -10.19 3.93 -2.08
C GLN A 16 -10.33 3.48 -3.54
N THR A 17 -11.55 3.23 -4.01
CA THR A 17 -11.85 2.78 -5.39
C THR A 17 -11.71 3.86 -6.46
N LYS A 18 -11.85 5.14 -6.09
CA LYS A 18 -11.86 6.25 -7.06
C LYS A 18 -10.49 6.57 -7.66
N LYS A 19 -9.41 6.06 -7.07
CA LYS A 19 -8.03 6.33 -7.49
C LYS A 19 -7.37 5.03 -7.94
N LYS A 20 -6.38 5.16 -8.83
CA LYS A 20 -5.47 4.05 -9.15
C LYS A 20 -4.89 3.49 -7.84
N ILE A 21 -4.87 2.16 -7.71
CA ILE A 21 -4.29 1.51 -6.55
C ILE A 21 -2.78 1.76 -6.55
N GLN A 22 -2.33 2.44 -5.51
CA GLN A 22 -0.92 2.75 -5.27
C GLN A 22 -0.45 1.98 -4.04
N PRO A 23 0.82 1.55 -4.01
CA PRO A 23 1.36 0.89 -2.85
C PRO A 23 1.46 1.85 -1.67
N ILE A 24 1.45 1.30 -0.46
CA ILE A 24 1.81 2.05 0.73
C ILE A 24 3.35 2.15 0.76
N HIS A 25 3.88 3.33 1.00
CA HIS A 25 5.32 3.58 1.07
C HIS A 25 5.77 3.63 2.53
N PHE A 26 6.88 2.99 2.87
CA PHE A 26 7.34 2.92 4.26
C PHE A 26 7.76 4.29 4.82
N ASP A 27 8.49 5.08 4.04
CA ASP A 27 8.81 6.47 4.37
C ASP A 27 7.55 7.33 4.46
N GLY A 28 6.54 7.08 3.62
CA GLY A 28 5.22 7.73 3.75
C GLY A 28 4.52 7.40 5.07
N LEU A 29 4.61 6.15 5.52
CA LEU A 29 4.06 5.69 6.79
C LEU A 29 4.76 6.36 7.97
N LEU A 30 6.10 6.34 7.99
CA LEU A 30 6.89 6.98 9.04
C LEU A 30 6.70 8.50 9.06
N THR A 31 6.55 9.14 7.90
CA THR A 31 6.24 10.58 7.81
C THR A 31 4.92 10.88 8.50
N ALA A 32 3.87 10.12 8.22
CA ALA A 32 2.57 10.32 8.86
C ALA A 32 2.67 10.16 10.38
N LEU A 33 3.37 9.12 10.87
CA LEU A 33 3.58 8.89 12.30
C LEU A 33 4.35 10.03 12.97
N ALA A 34 5.42 10.52 12.34
CA ALA A 34 6.20 11.64 12.85
C ALA A 34 5.35 12.93 12.94
N VAL A 35 4.57 13.23 11.90
CA VAL A 35 3.69 14.41 11.86
C VAL A 35 2.58 14.33 12.92
N PHE A 36 1.96 13.16 13.11
CA PHE A 36 0.94 12.97 14.15
C PHE A 36 1.52 13.11 15.56
N LYS A 37 2.76 12.66 15.78
CA LYS A 37 3.45 12.78 17.06
C LYS A 37 3.71 14.24 17.45
N ASP A 38 3.94 15.10 16.47
CA ASP A 38 4.09 16.54 16.65
C ASP A 38 2.73 17.27 16.81
N GLY A 39 1.62 16.53 16.93
CA GLY A 39 0.29 17.06 17.19
C GLY A 39 -0.42 17.63 15.96
N ILE A 40 0.10 17.39 14.75
CA ILE A 40 -0.48 17.89 13.51
C ILE A 40 -1.53 16.88 13.01
N LEU A 41 -2.81 17.23 13.22
CA LEU A 41 -3.97 16.33 13.01
C LEU A 41 -4.27 16.00 11.54
N ASP A 42 -3.88 16.86 10.61
CA ASP A 42 -4.00 16.65 9.17
C ASP A 42 -2.63 16.76 8.54
N ASN A 43 -2.18 15.79 7.73
CA ASN A 43 -0.89 15.90 7.05
C ASN A 43 -0.87 17.24 6.27
N PRO A 44 -0.07 18.23 6.73
CA PRO A 44 -0.19 19.57 6.21
C PRO A 44 0.29 19.55 4.76
N ILE A 45 -0.39 20.30 3.90
CA ILE A 45 0.10 20.56 2.55
C ILE A 45 1.49 21.20 2.72
N PRO A 46 2.59 20.69 2.11
CA PRO A 46 3.97 21.13 2.34
C PRO A 46 4.30 22.59 1.98
N GLN A 47 3.32 23.47 1.81
CA GLN A 47 3.54 24.89 1.54
C GLN A 47 3.91 25.70 2.79
N SER A 48 3.78 25.12 4.00
CA SER A 48 4.05 25.81 5.28
C SER A 48 4.91 25.02 6.29
N ALA A 49 5.32 23.79 6.00
CA ALA A 49 6.05 22.94 6.93
C ALA A 49 7.44 22.55 6.39
N SER A 50 8.43 22.59 7.29
CA SER A 50 9.78 22.05 7.06
C SER A 50 9.69 20.59 6.61
N GLU A 51 10.60 20.15 5.73
CA GLU A 51 10.68 18.74 5.33
C GLU A 51 10.84 17.85 6.57
N VAL A 52 9.92 16.89 6.75
CA VAL A 52 9.95 15.96 7.88
C VAL A 52 11.20 15.09 7.77
N ASN A 53 12.06 15.17 8.78
CA ASN A 53 13.31 14.43 8.78
C ASN A 53 13.07 13.05 9.41
N LEU A 54 13.22 12.00 8.61
CA LEU A 54 13.05 10.62 9.06
C LEU A 54 14.38 9.99 9.47
N PRO A 55 14.39 9.02 10.39
CA PRO A 55 15.56 8.22 10.75
C PRO A 55 15.89 7.19 9.67
N LEU A 56 15.98 7.60 8.40
CA LEU A 56 16.26 6.75 7.25
C LEU A 56 17.44 7.31 6.46
N ALA A 57 18.20 6.46 5.77
CA ALA A 57 19.21 6.94 4.84
C ALA A 57 18.55 7.57 3.60
N ARG A 58 19.21 8.55 2.98
CA ARG A 58 18.78 9.17 1.70
C ARG A 58 19.71 8.77 0.56
N VAL A 59 19.17 8.74 -0.64
CA VAL A 59 19.89 8.50 -1.90
C VAL A 59 19.37 9.42 -2.99
N GLY A 60 20.19 9.69 -4.00
CA GLY A 60 19.87 10.54 -5.15
C GLY A 60 20.76 11.77 -5.24
N SER A 61 21.01 12.23 -6.46
CA SER A 61 21.79 13.43 -6.77
C SER A 61 20.91 14.68 -6.71
N GLU A 62 19.88 14.75 -7.56
CA GLU A 62 18.99 15.90 -7.68
C GLU A 62 17.74 15.74 -6.81
N LYS A 63 17.06 14.61 -6.97
CA LYS A 63 15.79 14.28 -6.32
C LYS A 63 16.02 13.22 -5.26
N LYS A 64 16.42 13.68 -4.07
CA LYS A 64 16.71 12.81 -2.93
C LYS A 64 15.45 12.05 -2.49
N ILE A 65 15.59 10.74 -2.37
CA ILE A 65 14.58 9.82 -1.84
C ILE A 65 15.11 9.09 -0.62
N TRP A 66 14.21 8.67 0.25
CA TRP A 66 14.58 7.78 1.35
C TRP A 66 14.90 6.38 0.81
N LYS A 67 15.91 5.73 1.38
CA LYS A 67 16.23 4.32 1.10
C LYS A 67 15.24 3.42 1.84
N ALA A 68 14.01 3.38 1.34
CA ALA A 68 12.94 2.54 1.87
C ALA A 68 12.00 2.06 0.77
N SER A 69 11.63 0.79 0.80
CA SER A 69 10.74 0.21 -0.21
C SER A 69 9.28 0.61 0.02
N CYS A 70 8.45 0.41 -1.00
CA CYS A 70 7.01 0.30 -0.84
C CYS A 70 6.64 -1.10 -0.34
N MET A 71 5.37 -1.25 0.05
CA MET A 71 4.84 -2.48 0.61
C MET A 71 4.99 -3.64 -0.37
N LYS A 72 5.37 -4.79 0.17
CA LYS A 72 5.41 -6.07 -0.53
C LYS A 72 4.47 -7.04 0.16
N ILE A 73 3.69 -7.77 -0.62
CA ILE A 73 2.80 -8.82 -0.14
C ILE A 73 3.29 -10.20 -0.57
N ASP A 74 2.75 -11.25 0.07
CA ASP A 74 2.81 -12.62 -0.45
C ASP A 74 1.57 -12.86 -1.34
N PRO A 75 1.69 -12.91 -2.68
CA PRO A 75 0.54 -13.03 -3.57
C PRO A 75 -0.23 -14.34 -3.38
N LEU A 76 0.42 -15.41 -2.91
CA LEU A 76 -0.22 -16.71 -2.69
C LEU A 76 -1.12 -16.71 -1.46
N LYS A 77 -0.81 -15.85 -0.48
CA LYS A 77 -1.57 -15.70 0.77
C LYS A 77 -2.48 -14.48 0.78
N SER A 78 -2.49 -13.71 -0.30
CA SER A 78 -3.22 -12.46 -0.37
C SER A 78 -4.43 -12.56 -1.30
N LYS A 79 -5.52 -11.91 -0.91
CA LYS A 79 -6.79 -11.89 -1.66
C LYS A 79 -7.36 -10.49 -1.69
N VAL A 80 -8.13 -10.22 -2.73
CA VAL A 80 -8.83 -8.96 -2.91
C VAL A 80 -10.32 -9.19 -2.77
N TYR A 81 -10.96 -8.36 -1.94
CA TYR A 81 -12.40 -8.33 -1.79
C TYR A 81 -12.92 -6.92 -2.09
N ARG A 82 -14.23 -6.85 -2.31
CA ARG A 82 -14.95 -5.58 -2.37
C ARG A 82 -15.91 -5.57 -1.21
N ASP A 83 -15.96 -4.44 -0.53
CA ASP A 83 -16.96 -4.19 0.49
C ASP A 83 -17.77 -2.95 0.15
N ILE A 84 -19.04 -2.96 0.57
CA ILE A 84 -19.96 -1.84 0.36
C ILE A 84 -19.91 -0.97 1.60
N TRP A 85 -19.51 0.28 1.43
CA TRP A 85 -19.49 1.27 2.49
C TRP A 85 -20.62 2.26 2.30
N THR A 86 -21.51 2.38 3.28
CA THR A 86 -22.54 3.42 3.29
C THR A 86 -22.14 4.56 4.21
N GLY A 87 -21.98 5.77 3.66
CA GLY A 87 -21.76 6.98 4.45
C GLY A 87 -23.05 7.75 4.74
N SER A 88 -23.08 8.57 5.79
CA SER A 88 -24.13 9.58 5.97
C SER A 88 -23.84 10.80 5.09
N THR A 89 -24.85 11.37 4.45
CA THR A 89 -24.72 12.58 3.62
C THR A 89 -25.22 13.84 4.33
N SER A 90 -25.92 13.71 5.46
CA SER A 90 -26.38 14.85 6.24
C SER A 90 -26.67 14.48 7.71
N TRP A 91 -26.73 15.47 8.58
CA TRP A 91 -27.19 15.32 9.97
C TRP A 91 -28.66 14.84 10.06
N VAL A 92 -29.45 15.06 9.00
CA VAL A 92 -30.84 14.63 8.86
C VAL A 92 -30.96 13.11 8.76
N ASP A 93 -29.87 12.41 8.46
CA ASP A 93 -29.80 10.94 8.40
C ASP A 93 -29.86 10.27 9.79
N PHE A 94 -29.72 11.03 10.88
CA PHE A 94 -29.89 10.56 12.26
C PHE A 94 -31.35 10.62 12.74
N ILE A 95 -32.28 11.12 11.91
CA ILE A 95 -33.71 11.04 12.22
C ILE A 95 -34.12 9.57 12.03
N PRO A 96 -34.70 8.90 13.04
CA PRO A 96 -35.05 7.50 12.95
C PRO A 96 -36.05 7.26 11.82
N PHE A 97 -35.58 6.62 10.74
CA PHE A 97 -36.42 6.23 9.62
C PHE A 97 -37.38 5.12 10.08
N LYS A 98 -38.69 5.40 10.11
CA LYS A 98 -39.73 4.40 10.36
C LYS A 98 -39.97 3.61 9.06
N GLY A 99 -39.10 2.65 8.75
CA GLY A 99 -39.28 1.75 7.60
C GLY A 99 -38.11 0.78 7.40
N THR A 100 -38.32 -0.23 6.55
CA THR A 100 -37.29 -1.20 6.18
C THR A 100 -36.27 -0.58 5.22
N LEU A 101 -35.00 -0.62 5.59
CA LEU A 101 -33.89 -0.17 4.74
C LEU A 101 -33.77 -1.07 3.51
N ASN A 102 -33.98 -0.51 2.32
CA ASN A 102 -33.68 -1.18 1.06
C ASN A 102 -32.36 -0.63 0.49
N PRO A 103 -31.24 -1.38 0.59
CA PRO A 103 -29.94 -0.92 0.07
C PRO A 103 -29.86 -0.93 -1.47
N THR A 104 -30.85 -1.51 -2.16
CA THR A 104 -30.83 -1.66 -3.63
C THR A 104 -31.51 -0.51 -4.39
N SER A 105 -32.21 0.42 -3.71
CA SER A 105 -32.92 1.54 -4.34
C SER A 105 -32.93 2.83 -3.49
N GLY A 106 -33.27 3.95 -4.12
CA GLY A 106 -33.49 5.24 -3.43
C GLY A 106 -32.22 5.93 -2.92
N ILE A 107 -32.41 6.83 -1.94
CA ILE A 107 -31.37 7.73 -1.41
C ILE A 107 -30.15 6.98 -0.86
N PHE A 108 -30.32 5.72 -0.43
CA PHE A 108 -29.27 4.92 0.20
C PHE A 108 -28.33 4.28 -0.83
N ARG A 109 -28.78 4.01 -2.05
CA ARG A 109 -27.90 3.58 -3.16
C ARG A 109 -26.92 4.70 -3.56
N ALA A 110 -27.38 5.95 -3.56
CA ALA A 110 -26.50 7.11 -3.81
C ALA A 110 -25.44 7.32 -2.70
N LYS A 111 -25.68 6.74 -1.52
CA LYS A 111 -24.80 6.80 -0.35
C LYS A 111 -23.81 5.64 -0.24
N ALA A 112 -23.95 4.61 -1.10
CA ALA A 112 -23.11 3.42 -1.12
C ALA A 112 -21.87 3.65 -2.00
N GLY A 113 -20.70 3.66 -1.38
CA GLY A 113 -19.40 3.54 -2.02
C GLY A 113 -18.89 2.10 -2.00
N ILE A 114 -17.91 1.79 -2.84
CA ILE A 114 -17.20 0.52 -2.81
C ILE A 114 -15.81 0.77 -2.22
N LEU A 115 -15.39 -0.09 -1.29
CA LEU A 115 -14.01 -0.19 -0.80
C LEU A 115 -13.34 -1.40 -1.44
N MET A 116 -12.09 -1.24 -1.87
CA MET A 116 -11.25 -2.39 -2.23
C MET A 116 -10.51 -2.84 -0.98
N LEU A 117 -10.66 -4.11 -0.61
CA LEU A 117 -10.02 -4.68 0.56
C LEU A 117 -8.90 -5.61 0.14
N LEU A 118 -7.70 -5.38 0.68
CA LEU A 118 -6.57 -6.30 0.59
C LEU A 118 -6.51 -7.13 1.87
N VAL A 119 -6.83 -8.42 1.74
CA VAL A 119 -6.70 -9.41 2.81
C VAL A 119 -5.33 -10.06 2.64
N THR A 120 -4.41 -9.78 3.56
CA THR A 120 -3.05 -10.33 3.55
C THR A 120 -2.59 -10.55 4.99
N PRO A 121 -1.84 -11.64 5.30
CA PRO A 121 -1.39 -11.88 6.66
C PRO A 121 -0.39 -10.83 7.17
N TYR A 122 0.42 -10.29 6.26
CA TYR A 122 1.39 -9.24 6.56
C TYR A 122 1.74 -8.44 5.30
N ILE A 123 2.20 -7.22 5.51
CA ILE A 123 2.93 -6.42 4.51
C ILE A 123 4.39 -6.31 4.92
N GLN A 124 5.30 -6.38 3.96
CA GLN A 124 6.75 -6.32 4.19
C GLN A 124 7.35 -5.07 3.56
N PHE A 125 8.32 -4.47 4.24
CA PHE A 125 9.14 -3.37 3.72
C PHE A 125 10.62 -3.63 4.00
N TYR A 126 11.48 -2.97 3.23
CA TYR A 126 12.92 -2.92 3.45
C TYR A 126 13.33 -1.46 3.61
N PHE A 127 14.21 -1.17 4.57
CA PHE A 127 14.69 0.19 4.80
C PHE A 127 16.14 0.22 5.29
N ASP A 128 16.81 1.33 5.03
CA ASP A 128 18.17 1.61 5.49
C ASP A 128 18.11 2.70 6.58
N THR A 129 18.68 2.40 7.75
CA THR A 129 18.77 3.35 8.87
C THR A 129 20.08 3.15 9.64
N ASP A 130 20.60 4.23 10.20
CA ASP A 130 21.65 4.24 11.22
C ASP A 130 21.06 4.27 12.66
N ASN A 131 19.80 4.67 12.81
CA ASN A 131 19.10 4.79 14.09
C ASN A 131 17.82 3.95 14.14
N ILE A 132 17.99 2.65 14.37
CA ILE A 132 16.88 1.69 14.46
C ILE A 132 15.92 1.97 15.62
N ASN A 133 16.42 2.50 16.73
CA ASN A 133 15.60 2.79 17.91
C ASN A 133 14.56 3.86 17.63
N GLU A 134 14.91 4.86 16.83
CA GLU A 134 13.99 5.91 16.43
C GLU A 134 12.91 5.39 15.46
N VAL A 135 13.27 4.47 14.55
CA VAL A 135 12.29 3.78 13.71
C VAL A 135 11.31 2.97 14.55
N ILE A 136 11.81 2.21 15.54
CA ILE A 136 10.96 1.45 16.48
C ILE A 136 10.02 2.39 17.23
N ARG A 137 10.54 3.50 17.78
CA ARG A 137 9.76 4.50 18.51
C ARG A 137 8.64 5.11 17.68
N LEU A 138 8.82 5.28 16.36
CA LEU A 138 7.76 5.74 15.46
C LEU A 138 6.74 4.63 15.21
N LEU A 139 7.19 3.40 14.98
CA LEU A 139 6.32 2.26 14.70
C LEU A 139 5.50 1.80 15.91
N ASP A 140 5.93 2.08 17.14
CA ASP A 140 5.14 1.80 18.36
C ASP A 140 3.78 2.54 18.36
N ASP A 141 3.70 3.68 17.67
CA ASP A 141 2.47 4.46 17.53
C ASP A 141 1.59 3.99 16.34
N LEU A 142 2.05 3.00 15.57
CA LEU A 142 1.34 2.50 14.39
C LEU A 142 0.24 1.50 14.77
N THR A 143 -0.99 1.97 14.81
CA THR A 143 -2.16 1.13 15.10
C THR A 143 -2.85 0.56 13.87
N HIS A 144 -2.86 1.30 12.76
CA HIS A 144 -3.58 0.93 11.53
C HIS A 144 -2.84 1.36 10.27
N VAL A 145 -3.10 0.68 9.17
CA VAL A 145 -2.51 0.95 7.85
C VAL A 145 -3.60 1.06 6.77
N GLY A 146 -3.47 2.04 5.88
CA GLY A 146 -4.40 2.24 4.77
C GLY A 146 -5.49 3.25 5.05
N SER A 147 -6.64 3.12 4.39
CA SER A 147 -7.77 4.04 4.54
C SER A 147 -8.85 3.50 5.49
N ARG A 148 -9.75 4.38 5.95
CA ARG A 148 -10.90 4.01 6.82
C ARG A 148 -10.49 3.33 8.13
N VAL A 149 -9.40 3.79 8.73
CA VAL A 149 -8.91 3.35 10.05
C VAL A 149 -9.98 3.50 11.15
N SER A 150 -10.81 4.55 11.08
CA SER A 150 -11.92 4.77 12.02
C SER A 150 -13.03 3.71 11.95
N ALA A 151 -13.07 2.92 10.87
CA ALA A 151 -13.99 1.80 10.71
C ALA A 151 -13.34 0.45 11.08
N GLY A 152 -12.11 0.46 11.62
CA GLY A 152 -11.36 -0.73 12.04
C GLY A 152 -10.58 -1.43 10.93
N TYR A 153 -10.45 -0.82 9.74
CA TYR A 153 -9.68 -1.40 8.64
C TYR A 153 -8.17 -1.20 8.81
N GLY A 154 -7.41 -2.24 8.43
CA GLY A 154 -5.95 -2.25 8.42
C GLY A 154 -5.30 -2.28 9.81
N GLU A 155 -6.00 -2.81 10.81
CA GLU A 155 -5.50 -2.93 12.19
C GLU A 155 -4.21 -3.75 12.22
N VAL A 156 -3.19 -3.21 12.89
CA VAL A 156 -1.89 -3.85 13.08
C VAL A 156 -1.96 -4.81 14.26
N LYS A 157 -1.60 -6.07 14.01
CA LYS A 157 -1.52 -7.12 15.02
C LYS A 157 -0.18 -7.14 15.73
N ASN A 158 0.90 -7.09 14.94
CA ASN A 158 2.27 -7.20 15.41
C ASN A 158 3.22 -6.62 14.36
N ILE A 159 4.39 -6.15 14.80
CA ILE A 159 5.46 -5.69 13.92
C ILE A 159 6.72 -6.48 14.24
N GLU A 160 7.30 -7.13 13.23
CA GLU A 160 8.59 -7.81 13.34
C GLU A 160 9.63 -7.07 12.51
N ILE A 161 10.75 -6.70 13.13
CA ILE A 161 11.87 -6.05 12.45
C ILE A 161 13.10 -6.94 12.56
N ARG A 162 13.77 -7.20 11.44
CA ARG A 162 14.98 -8.02 11.40
C ARG A 162 16.05 -7.34 10.56
N LYS A 163 17.31 -7.59 10.92
CA LYS A 163 18.45 -7.07 10.16
C LYS A 163 18.64 -7.92 8.91
N CYS A 164 18.84 -7.26 7.77
CA CYS A 164 19.04 -7.90 6.49
C CYS A 164 20.48 -7.73 5.97
N LYS A 165 20.99 -8.76 5.28
CA LYS A 165 22.31 -8.74 4.64
C LYS A 165 22.28 -8.04 3.29
N ASN A 166 21.22 -8.26 2.52
CA ASN A 166 21.05 -7.75 1.17
C ASN A 166 20.20 -6.47 1.19
N ASP A 167 20.53 -5.53 0.31
CA ASP A 167 19.80 -4.28 0.16
C ASP A 167 18.67 -4.43 -0.86
N TYR A 168 17.43 -4.45 -0.36
CA TYR A 168 16.21 -4.50 -1.17
C TYR A 168 15.35 -3.23 -1.04
N THR A 169 15.98 -2.11 -0.67
CA THR A 169 15.28 -0.84 -0.40
C THR A 169 14.81 -0.14 -1.68
N LEU A 170 15.58 -0.23 -2.76
CA LEU A 170 15.29 0.42 -4.05
C LEU A 170 14.95 -0.56 -5.17
N ILE A 171 15.65 -1.69 -5.21
CA ILE A 171 15.47 -2.77 -6.18
C ILE A 171 15.33 -4.07 -5.38
N ASP A 172 14.33 -4.88 -5.68
CA ASP A 172 14.03 -6.10 -4.95
C ASP A 172 14.89 -7.29 -5.38
N GLU A 173 14.68 -8.44 -4.73
CA GLU A 173 15.47 -9.64 -5.00
C GLU A 173 15.33 -10.19 -6.43
N ASN A 174 14.28 -9.80 -7.15
CA ASN A 174 14.00 -10.23 -8.51
C ASN A 174 14.50 -9.20 -9.55
N GLY A 175 15.14 -8.12 -9.08
CA GLY A 175 15.61 -7.03 -9.92
C GLY A 175 14.53 -6.05 -10.33
N TYR A 176 13.35 -6.06 -9.70
CA TYR A 176 12.30 -5.07 -9.96
C TYR A 176 12.41 -3.88 -9.01
N ILE A 177 11.92 -2.74 -9.48
CA ILE A 177 11.84 -1.52 -8.69
C ILE A 177 10.97 -1.75 -7.45
N ALA A 178 11.47 -1.34 -6.29
CA ALA A 178 10.84 -1.58 -4.99
C ALA A 178 10.09 -0.35 -4.44
N ARG A 179 10.23 0.84 -5.05
CA ARG A 179 9.55 2.09 -4.70
C ARG A 179 9.49 3.02 -5.92
N HIS A 180 8.81 4.15 -5.84
CA HIS A 180 8.93 5.19 -6.86
C HIS A 180 10.32 5.80 -6.83
N ILE A 181 11.00 5.79 -7.98
CA ILE A 181 12.33 6.37 -8.16
C ILE A 181 12.28 7.25 -9.41
N PRO A 182 12.60 8.55 -9.32
CA PRO A 182 12.62 9.42 -10.50
C PRO A 182 13.57 8.88 -11.57
N VAL A 183 13.18 8.95 -12.84
CA VAL A 183 13.99 8.44 -13.95
C VAL A 183 15.35 9.14 -14.03
N THR A 184 15.42 10.41 -13.59
CA THR A 184 16.66 11.19 -13.51
C THR A 184 17.70 10.60 -12.55
N GLU A 185 17.28 9.80 -11.56
CA GLU A 185 18.17 9.22 -10.54
C GLU A 185 18.75 7.86 -10.95
N LEU A 186 18.27 7.26 -12.05
CA LEU A 186 18.66 5.91 -12.50
C LEU A 186 19.10 5.86 -13.97
N GLN A 187 19.57 6.98 -14.55
CA GLN A 187 19.83 7.11 -15.99
C GLN A 187 20.73 6.00 -16.59
N GLU A 188 21.68 5.45 -15.83
CA GLU A 188 22.58 4.38 -16.30
C GLU A 188 21.98 2.97 -16.20
N LYS A 189 20.86 2.80 -15.49
CA LYS A 189 20.20 1.52 -15.24
C LYS A 189 18.79 1.58 -15.79
N ASN A 190 18.64 1.38 -17.10
CA ASN A 190 17.33 1.23 -17.71
C ASN A 190 17.07 -0.24 -18.02
N ASP A 191 16.33 -0.92 -17.14
CA ASP A 191 15.87 -2.29 -17.39
C ASP A 191 14.51 -2.23 -18.12
N PRO A 192 14.37 -2.85 -19.31
CA PRO A 192 13.12 -2.81 -20.07
C PRO A 192 11.92 -3.45 -19.33
N ARG A 193 12.16 -4.19 -18.24
CA ARG A 193 11.12 -4.77 -17.39
C ARG A 193 10.48 -3.74 -16.44
N TRP A 194 11.07 -2.56 -16.28
CA TRP A 194 10.57 -1.55 -15.35
C TRP A 194 9.52 -0.66 -15.99
N ASN A 195 8.38 -0.52 -15.31
CA ASN A 195 7.32 0.38 -15.74
C ASN A 195 7.65 1.81 -15.33
N ILE A 196 7.19 2.78 -16.13
CA ILE A 196 7.32 4.21 -15.86
C ILE A 196 5.92 4.81 -15.70
N ASP A 197 5.73 5.66 -14.69
CA ASP A 197 4.48 6.38 -14.45
C ASP A 197 4.74 7.77 -13.85
N PHE A 198 3.76 8.67 -13.95
CA PHE A 198 3.83 10.01 -13.36
C PHE A 198 3.25 10.01 -11.94
N VAL A 199 4.12 9.88 -10.94
CA VAL A 199 3.75 9.65 -9.53
C VAL A 199 4.64 10.44 -8.59
N ALA A 200 4.19 10.65 -7.35
CA ALA A 200 5.03 11.24 -6.31
C ALA A 200 6.19 10.32 -5.92
N TYR A 201 7.41 10.87 -5.89
CA TYR A 201 8.63 10.12 -5.53
C TYR A 201 8.95 10.15 -4.04
N LYS A 202 8.41 11.13 -3.30
CA LYS A 202 8.63 11.32 -1.86
C LYS A 202 7.33 11.71 -1.13
N PRO A 203 7.26 11.50 0.20
CA PRO A 203 6.10 11.90 0.98
C PRO A 203 5.97 13.44 1.14
N PRO A 204 4.73 13.95 1.31
CA PRO A 204 3.48 13.23 1.23
C PRO A 204 3.10 12.87 -0.22
N TYR A 205 2.77 11.61 -0.46
CA TYR A 205 2.57 11.04 -1.81
C TYR A 205 1.33 11.55 -2.57
N TYR A 206 0.48 12.33 -1.91
CA TYR A 206 -0.67 12.99 -2.55
C TYR A 206 -0.35 14.42 -3.02
N PHE A 207 0.84 14.96 -2.70
CA PHE A 207 1.19 16.34 -3.02
C PHE A 207 1.76 16.45 -4.44
N TYR A 208 0.97 17.04 -5.33
CA TYR A 208 1.26 17.10 -6.76
C TYR A 208 2.63 17.70 -7.13
N PRO A 209 3.16 18.72 -6.44
CA PRO A 209 4.50 19.23 -6.72
C PRO A 209 5.67 18.24 -6.52
N PHE A 210 5.43 17.10 -5.86
CA PHE A 210 6.41 16.01 -5.75
C PHE A 210 6.24 14.94 -6.83
N PHE A 211 5.33 15.13 -7.80
CA PHE A 211 5.15 14.20 -8.91
C PHE A 211 6.23 14.39 -9.94
N ASP A 212 6.70 13.27 -10.47
CA ASP A 212 7.66 13.21 -11.55
C ASP A 212 7.51 11.90 -12.34
N MET A 213 8.15 11.82 -13.50
CA MET A 213 8.30 10.55 -14.21
C MET A 213 9.20 9.62 -13.39
N CYS A 214 8.60 8.56 -12.85
CA CYS A 214 9.28 7.62 -11.98
C CYS A 214 9.23 6.22 -12.56
N TYR A 215 10.29 5.45 -12.34
CA TYR A 215 10.19 4.00 -12.35
C TYR A 215 9.30 3.56 -11.19
N VAL A 216 8.35 2.66 -11.46
CA VAL A 216 7.36 2.21 -10.49
C VAL A 216 7.43 0.70 -10.25
N PRO A 217 7.13 0.24 -9.03
CA PRO A 217 7.10 -1.17 -8.72
C PRO A 217 6.00 -1.89 -9.53
N PRO A 218 6.21 -3.16 -9.91
CA PRO A 218 5.18 -3.97 -10.54
C PRO A 218 3.97 -4.13 -9.62
N ILE A 219 2.76 -4.16 -10.19
CA ILE A 219 1.51 -4.22 -9.42
C ILE A 219 1.45 -5.48 -8.54
N GLU A 220 2.01 -6.59 -9.02
CA GLU A 220 2.07 -7.88 -8.34
C GLU A 220 2.83 -7.81 -7.01
N ARG A 221 3.71 -6.82 -6.83
CA ARG A 221 4.44 -6.61 -5.58
C ARG A 221 3.50 -6.26 -4.43
N TYR A 222 2.45 -5.49 -4.70
CA TYR A 222 1.62 -4.85 -3.68
C TYR A 222 0.12 -5.10 -3.86
N TRP A 223 -0.29 -5.77 -4.93
CA TRP A 223 -1.68 -6.12 -5.19
C TRP A 223 -1.77 -7.51 -5.80
N PRO A 224 -2.64 -8.40 -5.30
CA PRO A 224 -2.86 -9.71 -5.90
C PRO A 224 -3.45 -9.52 -7.30
N HIS A 225 -2.59 -9.64 -8.30
CA HIS A 225 -2.95 -9.57 -9.69
C HIS A 225 -2.61 -10.90 -10.34
N LYS A 226 -3.61 -11.57 -10.91
CA LYS A 226 -3.40 -12.71 -11.80
C LYS A 226 -3.53 -12.20 -13.21
N LYS A 227 -2.58 -12.55 -14.07
CA LYS A 227 -2.73 -12.25 -15.48
C LYS A 227 -3.85 -13.11 -16.08
N PRO A 228 -4.57 -12.62 -17.10
CA PRO A 228 -5.60 -13.40 -17.78
C PRO A 228 -5.06 -14.74 -18.27
N GLU A 229 -3.83 -14.78 -18.79
CA GLU A 229 -3.21 -16.02 -19.29
C GLU A 229 -3.07 -17.08 -18.19
N ASP A 230 -2.56 -16.69 -17.02
CA ASP A 230 -2.41 -17.58 -15.86
C ASP A 230 -3.75 -18.13 -15.39
N THR A 231 -4.79 -17.31 -15.48
CA THR A 231 -6.16 -17.68 -15.09
C THR A 231 -6.77 -18.66 -16.08
N ILE A 232 -6.59 -18.42 -17.38
CA ILE A 232 -7.04 -19.32 -18.46
C ILE A 232 -6.34 -20.67 -18.31
N GLN A 233 -5.02 -20.69 -18.09
CA GLN A 233 -4.26 -21.93 -17.92
C GLN A 233 -4.73 -22.73 -16.69
N GLN A 234 -5.01 -22.06 -15.57
CA GLN A 234 -5.58 -22.70 -14.38
C GLN A 234 -6.96 -23.31 -14.65
N ILE A 235 -7.81 -22.64 -15.43
CA ILE A 235 -9.12 -23.16 -15.84
C ILE A 235 -8.94 -24.40 -16.73
N LEU A 236 -8.06 -24.34 -17.73
CA LEU A 236 -7.76 -25.46 -18.62
C LEU A 236 -7.23 -26.68 -17.85
N ASN A 237 -6.30 -26.47 -16.92
CA ASN A 237 -5.76 -27.54 -16.08
C ASN A 237 -6.85 -28.19 -15.23
N LYS A 238 -7.74 -27.41 -14.58
CA LYS A 238 -8.88 -27.94 -13.82
C LYS A 238 -9.87 -28.72 -14.68
N ILE A 239 -10.10 -28.29 -15.92
CA ILE A 239 -10.95 -29.02 -16.87
C ILE A 239 -10.31 -30.36 -17.23
N ASN A 240 -9.00 -30.39 -17.48
CA ASN A 240 -8.26 -31.61 -17.80
C ASN A 240 -8.21 -32.58 -16.61
N GLU A 241 -8.00 -32.10 -15.39
CA GLU A 241 -8.08 -32.90 -14.15
C GLU A 241 -9.48 -33.51 -13.96
N LYS A 242 -10.55 -32.74 -14.20
CA LYS A 242 -11.93 -33.26 -14.17
C LYS A 242 -12.19 -34.31 -15.24
N LYS A 243 -11.64 -34.16 -16.45
CA LYS A 243 -11.79 -35.16 -17.51
C LYS A 243 -11.01 -36.44 -17.22
N ALA A 244 -9.82 -36.33 -16.62
CA ALA A 244 -9.00 -37.47 -16.21
C ALA A 244 -9.60 -38.23 -15.01
N GLY A 245 -10.35 -37.55 -14.12
CA GLY A 245 -11.02 -38.17 -12.99
C GLY A 245 -12.37 -38.87 -13.30
N VAL A 246 -12.87 -38.77 -14.53
CA VAL A 246 -14.17 -39.36 -14.96
C VAL A 246 -13.96 -40.66 -15.77
N SER A 247 -12.72 -41.13 -15.95
CA SER A 247 -12.43 -42.35 -16.74
C SER A 247 -12.25 -43.63 -15.90
N ASN A 248 -12.69 -43.66 -14.64
CA ASN A 248 -12.54 -44.82 -13.74
C ASN A 248 -13.90 -45.28 -13.17
N ASP A 249 -14.93 -45.38 -14.00
CA ASP A 249 -16.15 -46.16 -13.72
C ASP A 249 -16.52 -47.02 -14.94
#